data_AF-A0A1H3B244-F1
#
_entry.id   AF-A0A1H3B244-F1
#
_cell.length_a   1.000
_cell.length_b   1.000
_cell.length_c   1.000
_cell.angle_alpha   90.00
_cell.angle_beta   90.00
_cell.angle_gamma   90.00
#
_symmetry.space_group_name_H-M   'P 1'
#
loop_
_entity.id
_entity.type
_entity.pdbx_description
1 polymer ?
#
loop_
_entity_poly.entity_id
_entity_poly.type
_entity_poly.pdbx_seq_one_letter_code
_entity_poly.pdbx_strand_id
1 'polypeptide(L)' 'MKEGIHPKYEEITATCSCGNVIKTRSTIAQDLQLDVCSQCHPFYTGKQKVMDTGGRIDRFQKRFGGRIGGKKD' A
#
# COMPACT_ATOMS: atom_id res chain seq x y z
N MET A 1 13.30 -21.40 25.63
CA MET A 1 11.96 -21.78 26.15
C MET A 1 12.12 -22.50 27.47
N LYS A 2 11.19 -22.28 28.40
CA LYS A 2 11.01 -23.14 29.58
C LYS A 2 9.86 -24.10 29.26
N GLU A 3 9.96 -25.37 29.59
CA GLU A 3 8.91 -26.32 29.27
C GLU A 3 7.58 -25.94 29.97
N GLY A 4 6.46 -26.09 29.26
CA GLY A 4 5.10 -26.02 29.84
C GLY A 4 4.44 -24.63 29.95
N ILE A 5 5.14 -23.52 29.72
CA ILE A 5 4.55 -22.16 29.87
C ILE A 5 4.40 -21.38 28.55
N HIS A 6 4.88 -21.92 27.44
CA HIS A 6 4.83 -21.22 26.14
C HIS A 6 3.61 -21.66 25.34
N PRO A 7 2.96 -20.73 24.62
CA PRO A 7 1.93 -21.06 23.65
C PRO A 7 2.49 -21.98 22.55
N LYS A 8 1.60 -22.76 21.93
CA LYS A 8 1.96 -23.55 20.75
C LYS A 8 2.48 -22.62 19.67
N TYR A 9 3.65 -22.93 19.12
CA TYR A 9 4.33 -22.11 18.12
C TYR A 9 4.66 -23.01 16.93
N GLU A 10 3.88 -22.87 15.87
CA GLU A 10 3.89 -23.76 14.72
C GLU A 10 4.13 -22.97 13.43
N GLU A 11 4.55 -23.66 12.37
CA GLU A 11 4.76 -23.05 11.05
C GLU A 11 3.41 -22.82 10.37
N ILE A 12 3.20 -21.60 9.88
CA ILE A 12 1.99 -21.16 9.19
C ILE A 12 2.33 -20.58 7.82
N THR A 13 1.37 -20.66 6.90
CA THR A 13 1.49 -20.04 5.58
C THR A 13 0.64 -18.78 5.55
N ALA A 14 1.28 -17.62 5.35
CA ALA A 14 0.58 -16.35 5.15
C ALA A 14 0.52 -16.00 3.66
N THR A 15 -0.67 -16.02 3.07
CA THR A 15 -0.90 -15.71 1.66
C THR A 15 -1.46 -14.30 1.54
N CYS A 16 -0.81 -13.45 0.75
CA CYS A 16 -1.24 -12.08 0.52
C CYS A 16 -2.02 -11.93 -0.79
N SER A 17 -2.96 -10.99 -0.84
CA SER A 17 -3.74 -10.63 -2.04
C SER A 17 -2.90 -10.23 -3.26
N CYS A 18 -1.63 -9.84 -3.06
CA CYS A 18 -0.69 -9.57 -4.15
C CYS A 18 0.01 -10.83 -4.71
N GLY A 19 -0.35 -12.02 -4.22
CA GLY A 19 0.23 -13.31 -4.62
C GLY A 19 1.49 -13.71 -3.84
N ASN A 20 1.95 -12.88 -2.89
CA ASN A 20 3.10 -13.20 -2.05
C ASN A 20 2.73 -14.25 -0.99
N VAL A 21 3.55 -15.30 -0.86
CA VAL A 21 3.36 -16.39 0.12
C VAL A 21 4.53 -16.37 1.10
N ILE A 22 4.24 -16.11 2.36
CA ILE A 22 5.23 -15.95 3.43
C ILE A 22 5.08 -17.11 4.41
N LYS A 23 6.09 -17.99 4.49
CA LYS A 23 6.17 -19.05 5.50
C LYS A 23 6.75 -18.48 6.79
N THR A 24 5.96 -18.42 7.84
CA THR A 24 6.37 -17.84 9.13
C THR A 24 5.87 -18.70 10.27
N ARG A 25 6.55 -18.68 11.42
CA ARG A 25 6.04 -19.35 12.62
C ARG A 25 5.18 -18.41 13.45
N SER A 26 4.02 -18.87 13.88
CA SER A 26 3.05 -18.08 14.65
C SER A 26 2.35 -18.93 15.69
N THR A 27 1.74 -18.28 16.67
CA THR A 27 0.94 -18.92 17.72
C THR A 27 -0.50 -19.22 17.30
N ILE A 28 -0.94 -18.65 16.18
CA ILE A 28 -2.29 -18.87 15.63
C ILE A 28 -2.41 -20.27 14.99
N ALA A 29 -1.29 -20.90 14.60
CA ALA A 29 -1.21 -22.26 14.05
C ALA A 29 -2.22 -22.53 12.90
N GLN A 30 -2.63 -21.49 12.19
CA GLN A 30 -3.56 -21.52 11.07
C GLN A 30 -3.03 -20.64 9.94
N ASP A 31 -3.43 -20.96 8.71
CA ASP A 31 -3.09 -20.18 7.54
C ASP A 31 -3.73 -18.79 7.58
N LEU A 32 -2.95 -17.79 7.16
CA LEU A 32 -3.33 -16.39 7.25
C LEU A 32 -3.55 -15.80 5.87
N GLN A 33 -4.71 -15.18 5.64
CA GLN A 33 -4.98 -14.38 4.44
C GLN A 33 -4.69 -12.91 4.75
N LEU A 34 -3.76 -12.31 4.01
CA LEU A 34 -3.27 -10.94 4.22
C LEU A 34 -3.76 -10.01 3.10
N ASP A 35 -4.50 -8.97 3.45
CA ASP A 35 -4.86 -7.93 2.47
C ASP A 35 -3.65 -7.12 1.99
N VAL A 36 -2.69 -6.87 2.90
CA VAL A 36 -1.50 -6.07 2.62
C VAL A 36 -0.28 -6.70 3.27
N CYS A 37 0.82 -6.80 2.52
CA CYS A 37 2.13 -7.24 3.00
C CYS A 37 3.21 -6.18 2.68
N SER A 38 4.43 -6.41 3.19
CA SER A 38 5.58 -5.53 2.95
C SER A 38 5.89 -5.29 1.47
N GLN A 39 5.53 -6.22 0.59
CA GLN A 39 5.77 -6.09 -0.85
C GLN A 39 4.75 -5.19 -1.55
N CYS A 40 3.51 -5.11 -1.06
CA CYS A 40 2.44 -4.34 -1.71
C CYS A 40 2.05 -3.06 -0.95
N HIS A 41 2.44 -2.91 0.31
CA HIS A 41 2.08 -1.74 1.09
C HIS A 41 2.68 -0.46 0.45
N PRO A 42 1.88 0.58 0.16
CA PRO A 42 2.31 1.78 -0.59
C PRO A 42 3.54 2.49 -0.03
N PHE A 43 3.73 2.40 1.29
CA PHE A 43 4.92 2.89 1.98
C PHE A 43 6.22 2.22 1.49
N TYR A 44 6.23 0.89 1.37
CA TYR A 44 7.42 0.13 0.99
C TYR A 44 7.65 0.14 -0.53
N THR A 45 6.60 0.32 -1.33
CA THR A 45 6.71 0.44 -2.79
C THR A 45 7.03 1.86 -3.26
N GLY A 46 7.14 2.83 -2.36
CA GLY A 46 7.47 4.22 -2.68
C GLY A 46 6.38 4.96 -3.48
N LYS A 47 5.21 4.35 -3.69
CA LYS A 47 4.06 4.98 -4.38
C LYS A 47 3.24 5.89 -3.46
N GLN A 48 3.81 6.30 -2.33
CA GLN A 48 3.18 7.26 -1.44
C GLN A 48 2.89 8.50 -2.28
N LYS A 49 1.59 8.75 -2.53
CA LYS A 49 1.10 9.90 -3.30
C LYS A 49 1.89 11.11 -2.83
N VAL A 50 2.78 11.62 -3.68
CA VAL A 50 3.20 13.01 -3.58
C VAL A 50 1.87 13.77 -3.59
N MET A 51 1.51 14.36 -2.46
CA MET A 51 0.34 15.24 -2.42
C MET A 51 0.69 16.37 -3.35
N ASP A 52 0.24 16.28 -4.61
CA ASP A 52 0.49 17.27 -5.64
C ASP A 52 0.07 18.64 -5.11
N THR A 53 1.07 19.41 -4.67
CA THR A 53 0.96 20.84 -4.34
C THR A 53 0.60 21.68 -5.58
N GLY A 54 0.41 21.05 -6.75
CA GLY A 54 0.02 21.66 -8.02
C GLY A 54 -1.48 21.93 -8.19
N GLY A 55 -2.31 21.72 -7.17
CA GLY A 55 -3.77 21.73 -7.35
C GLY A 55 -4.40 23.07 -7.77
N ARG A 56 -3.85 24.22 -7.36
CA ARG A 56 -4.50 25.53 -7.64
C ARG A 56 -4.21 26.05 -9.06
N ILE A 57 -2.97 25.95 -9.52
CA ILE A 57 -2.55 26.45 -10.84
C ILE A 57 -3.08 25.55 -11.96
N ASP A 58 -3.02 24.23 -11.80
CA ASP A 58 -3.58 23.28 -12.76
C ASP A 58 -5.12 23.40 -12.88
N ARG A 59 -5.82 23.60 -11.75
CA ARG A 59 -7.27 23.87 -11.78
C ARG A 59 -7.61 25.20 -12.46
N PHE A 60 -6.78 26.23 -12.30
CA PHE A 60 -6.97 27.51 -12.98
C PHE A 60 -6.73 27.36 -14.49
N GLN A 61 -5.63 26.72 -14.91
CA GLN A 61 -5.31 26.46 -16.31
C GLN A 61 -6.39 25.60 -17.00
N LYS A 62 -6.90 24.55 -16.35
CA LYS A 62 -8.02 23.73 -16.86
C LYS A 62 -9.32 24.52 -17.05
N ARG A 63 -9.58 25.54 -16.23
CA ARG A 63 -10.82 26.34 -16.28
C ARG A 63 -10.74 27.56 -17.21
N PHE A 64 -9.56 28.17 -17.32
CA PHE A 64 -9.38 29.48 -17.95
C PHE A 64 -8.34 29.50 -19.08
N GLY A 65 -7.54 28.44 -19.26
CA GLY A 65 -6.51 28.38 -20.30
C GLY A 65 -7.03 28.56 -21.73
N GLY A 66 -8.22 28.04 -22.03
CA GLY A 66 -8.88 28.23 -23.34
C GLY A 66 -9.63 29.57 -23.50
N ARG A 67 -9.82 30.34 -22.42
CA ARG A 67 -10.56 31.62 -22.45
C ARG A 67 -9.65 32.85 -22.56
N ILE A 68 -8.39 32.74 -22.13
CA ILE A 68 -7.43 33.86 -22.12
C ILE A 68 -6.60 33.91 -23.43
N GLY A 69 -6.52 32.80 -24.19
CA GLY A 69 -5.78 32.72 -25.47
C GLY A 69 -6.60 32.97 -26.73
N GLY A 70 -7.86 33.42 -26.60
CA GLY A 70 -8.72 33.71 -27.74
C GLY A 70 -8.47 35.11 -28.30
N LYS A 71 -7.82 35.15 -29.47
CA LYS A 71 -7.66 36.30 -30.38
C LYS A 71 -6.43 37.19 -30.15
N LYS A 72 -5.31 36.79 -30.75
CA LYS A 72 -4.43 37.74 -31.45
C LYS A 72 -4.70 37.52 -32.94
N ASP A 73 -5.16 38.58 -33.61
CA ASP A 73 -5.13 38.71 -35.06
C ASP A 73 -3.68 38.55 -35.58
#